data_AF-B6K5F0-F1
#
_entry.id   AF-B6K5F0-F1
#
_cell.length_a   1.000
_cell.length_b   1.000
_cell.length_c   1.000
_cell.angle_alpha   90.00
_cell.angle_beta   90.00
_cell.angle_gamma   90.00
#
_symmetry.space_group_name_H-M   'P 1'
#
loop_
_entity.id
_entity.type
_entity.pdbx_description
1 polymer ?
#
loop_
_entity_poly.entity_id
_entity_poly.type
_entity_poly.pdbx_seq_one_letter_code
_entity_poly.pdbx_strand_id
1 'polypeptide(L)'
;MPPSTKVPVEWAKVVAKYKLKPSTAVQIKAFLTRHAEAASRLGKLREQDTSLDFKHYRQLLSNKEIVDKIESHVKRFKPVKIDLSSQMKIIEAFEAKANKNAAETAALVKKELSSLYKTLQDIEKARPVTDLTIDDVKDATAEVEQIVSDMVRTGNYHIPGYKEKFGDLSIM
;
A
#
# COMPACT_ATOMS: atom_id res chain seq x y z
N MET A 1 -3.94 24.96 -12.06
CA MET A 1 -3.73 23.51 -11.93
C MET A 1 -5.10 22.86 -12.02
N PRO A 2 -5.38 22.07 -13.07
CA PRO A 2 -6.72 21.51 -13.28
C PRO A 2 -7.09 20.61 -12.09
N PRO A 3 -8.38 20.54 -11.70
CA PRO A 3 -8.81 19.64 -10.63
C PRO A 3 -8.54 18.21 -11.08
N SER A 4 -7.59 17.55 -10.42
CA SER A 4 -7.36 16.11 -10.54
C SER A 4 -8.70 15.41 -10.44
N THR A 5 -9.13 14.75 -11.52
CA THR A 5 -10.33 13.94 -11.57
C THR A 5 -10.14 12.75 -10.63
N LYS A 6 -10.55 12.94 -9.37
CA LYS A 6 -10.47 11.90 -8.34
C LYS A 6 -11.42 10.77 -8.70
N VAL A 7 -10.87 9.66 -9.21
CA VAL A 7 -11.62 8.41 -9.36
C VAL A 7 -12.12 8.01 -7.97
N PRO A 8 -13.42 7.71 -7.80
CA PRO A 8 -13.94 7.28 -6.51
C PRO A 8 -13.24 5.97 -6.13
N VAL A 9 -12.46 6.00 -5.05
CA VAL A 9 -11.80 4.81 -4.53
C VAL A 9 -12.87 3.94 -3.88
N GLU A 10 -13.11 2.77 -4.46
CA GLU A 10 -14.00 1.76 -3.86
C GLU A 10 -13.27 1.01 -2.74
N TRP A 11 -13.30 1.56 -1.54
CA TRP A 11 -12.62 1.02 -0.36
C TRP A 11 -13.04 -0.42 -0.01
N ALA A 12 -14.29 -0.79 -0.28
CA ALA A 12 -14.77 -2.17 -0.09
C ALA A 12 -14.02 -3.17 -0.97
N LYS A 13 -13.76 -2.81 -2.25
CA LYS A 13 -12.98 -3.64 -3.18
C LYS A 13 -11.50 -3.70 -2.77
N VAL A 14 -10.95 -2.61 -2.22
CA VAL A 14 -9.56 -2.59 -1.75
C VAL A 14 -9.35 -3.55 -0.58
N VAL A 15 -10.25 -3.55 0.40
CA VAL A 15 -10.15 -4.47 1.55
C VAL A 15 -10.35 -5.92 1.14
N ALA A 16 -11.30 -6.20 0.25
CA ALA A 16 -11.62 -7.56 -0.18
C ALA A 16 -10.58 -8.16 -1.14
N LYS A 17 -10.07 -7.40 -2.12
CA LYS A 17 -9.17 -7.92 -3.16
C LYS A 17 -7.72 -8.10 -2.71
N TYR A 18 -7.20 -7.21 -1.86
CA TYR A 18 -5.76 -7.16 -1.59
C TYR A 18 -5.33 -7.94 -0.35
N LYS A 19 -6.23 -8.74 0.27
CA LYS A 19 -5.96 -9.54 1.49
C LYS A 19 -5.10 -8.77 2.50
N LEU A 20 -5.49 -7.53 2.78
CA LEU A 20 -4.73 -6.62 3.64
C LEU A 20 -4.61 -7.21 5.04
N LYS A 21 -3.53 -6.87 5.74
CA LYS A 21 -3.38 -7.24 7.16
C LYS A 21 -4.61 -6.74 7.95
N PRO A 22 -5.13 -7.52 8.91
CA PRO A 22 -6.33 -7.15 9.67
C PRO A 22 -6.21 -5.76 10.34
N SER A 23 -5.02 -5.41 10.83
CA SER A 23 -4.73 -4.11 11.43
C SER A 23 -4.89 -2.94 10.44
N THR A 24 -4.50 -3.12 9.18
CA THR A 24 -4.65 -2.11 8.13
C THR A 24 -6.11 -1.93 7.74
N ALA A 25 -6.89 -3.01 7.67
CA ALA A 25 -8.32 -2.93 7.39
C ALA A 25 -9.09 -2.12 8.47
N VAL A 26 -8.72 -2.29 9.75
CA VAL A 26 -9.28 -1.49 10.85
C VAL A 26 -8.93 -0.01 10.71
N GLN A 27 -7.69 0.32 10.36
CA GLN A 27 -7.25 1.71 10.16
C GLN A 27 -8.01 2.38 9.00
N ILE A 28 -8.21 1.67 7.88
CA ILE A 28 -9.00 2.16 6.75
C ILE A 28 -10.44 2.44 7.17
N LYS A 29 -11.06 1.51 7.92
CA LYS A 29 -12.42 1.70 8.43
C LYS A 29 -12.53 2.93 9.33
N ALA A 30 -11.57 3.12 10.25
CA ALA A 30 -11.53 4.29 11.12
C ALA A 30 -11.36 5.60 10.34
N PHE A 31 -10.54 5.61 9.29
CA PHE A 31 -10.39 6.76 8.39
C PHE A 31 -11.70 7.10 7.67
N LEU A 32 -12.41 6.09 7.14
CA LEU A 32 -13.70 6.29 6.47
C LEU A 32 -14.76 6.85 7.41
N THR A 33 -14.84 6.35 8.65
CA THR A 33 -15.74 6.89 9.66
C THR A 33 -15.44 8.36 9.93
N ARG A 34 -14.17 8.73 10.13
CA ARG A 34 -13.76 10.13 10.34
C ARG A 34 -14.12 11.03 9.16
N HIS A 35 -13.94 10.54 7.93
CA HIS A 35 -14.32 11.28 6.73
C HIS A 35 -15.85 11.50 6.67
N ALA A 36 -16.65 10.46 6.95
CA ALA A 36 -18.10 10.57 6.96
C ALA A 36 -18.59 11.55 8.03
N GLU A 37 -18.01 11.52 9.23
CA GLU A 37 -18.31 12.47 10.30
C GLU A 37 -17.96 13.92 9.90
N ALA A 38 -16.79 14.15 9.30
CA ALA A 38 -16.38 15.47 8.84
C ALA A 38 -17.30 15.99 7.72
N ALA A 39 -17.66 15.13 6.76
CA ALA A 39 -18.59 15.47 5.69
C ALA A 39 -19.98 15.81 6.23
N SER A 40 -20.48 15.04 7.21
CA SER A 40 -21.76 15.31 7.87
C SER A 40 -21.74 16.65 8.62
N ARG A 41 -20.69 16.94 9.39
CA ARG A 41 -20.53 18.22 10.09
C ARG A 41 -20.47 19.40 9.13
N LEU A 42 -19.75 19.26 8.02
CA LEU A 42 -19.67 20.28 6.98
C LEU A 42 -21.01 20.51 6.28
N GLY A 43 -21.79 19.45 6.04
CA GLY A 43 -23.16 19.56 5.55
C GLY A 43 -24.05 20.37 6.49
N LYS A 44 -24.06 20.02 7.79
CA LYS A 44 -24.82 20.75 8.81
C LYS A 44 -24.41 22.23 8.92
N LEU A 45 -23.11 22.53 8.84
CA LEU A 45 -22.61 23.91 8.84
C LEU A 45 -23.08 24.71 7.62
N ARG A 46 -23.14 24.07 6.44
CA ARG A 46 -23.65 24.69 5.21
C ARG A 46 -25.15 24.93 5.26
N GLU A 47 -25.90 24.04 5.91
CA GLU A 47 -27.34 24.23 6.11
C GLU A 47 -27.66 25.39 7.08
N GLN A 48 -26.74 25.71 7.99
CA GLN A 48 -26.85 26.84 8.92
C GLN A 48 -26.46 28.19 8.31
N ASP A 49 -25.96 28.20 7.07
CA ASP A 49 -25.50 29.42 6.40
C ASP A 49 -26.70 30.36 6.18
N THR A 50 -26.76 31.43 6.96
CA THR A 50 -27.92 32.31 7.03
C THR A 50 -27.63 33.58 6.22
N SER A 51 -28.37 33.75 5.12
CA SER A 51 -28.32 34.98 4.32
C SER A 51 -29.14 36.07 5.02
N LEU A 52 -28.46 37.05 5.62
CA LEU A 52 -29.10 38.20 6.26
C LEU A 52 -29.53 39.23 5.20
N ASP A 53 -30.85 39.48 5.08
CA ASP A 53 -31.38 40.55 4.23
C ASP A 53 -31.48 41.88 4.99
N PHE A 54 -30.42 42.69 4.92
CA PHE A 54 -30.35 44.01 5.55
C PHE A 54 -31.36 45.02 4.99
N LYS A 55 -31.93 44.79 3.79
CA LYS A 55 -32.91 45.71 3.17
C LYS A 55 -34.26 45.61 3.87
N HIS A 56 -34.68 44.39 4.21
CA HIS A 56 -35.91 44.14 4.97
C HIS A 56 -35.82 44.74 6.38
N TYR A 57 -34.70 44.52 7.09
CA TYR A 57 -34.52 45.06 8.45
C TYR A 57 -34.43 46.60 8.51
N ARG A 58 -33.90 47.25 7.46
CA ARG A 58 -33.86 48.72 7.37
C ARG A 58 -35.25 49.36 7.20
N GLN A 59 -36.26 48.60 6.75
CA GLN A 59 -37.65 49.06 6.62
C GLN A 59 -38.47 48.86 7.90
N LEU A 60 -38.15 47.83 8.70
CA LEU A 60 -38.90 47.49 9.91
C LEU A 60 -38.42 48.22 11.17
N LEU A 61 -37.11 48.49 11.28
CA LEU A 61 -36.55 49.19 12.43
C LEU A 61 -36.61 50.71 12.28
N SER A 62 -37.06 51.38 13.32
CA SER A 62 -37.05 52.85 13.42
C SER A 62 -35.62 53.43 13.42
N ASN A 63 -34.64 52.69 13.95
CA ASN A 63 -33.24 53.12 14.05
C ASN A 63 -32.37 52.53 12.94
N LYS A 64 -32.32 53.22 11.79
CA LYS A 64 -31.59 52.80 10.59
C LYS A 64 -30.07 52.78 10.78
N GLU A 65 -29.54 53.67 11.62
CA GLU A 65 -28.09 53.77 11.89
C GLU A 65 -27.49 52.49 12.51
N ILE A 66 -28.29 51.74 13.26
CA ILE A 66 -27.84 50.49 13.90
C ILE A 66 -27.70 49.39 12.84
N VAL A 67 -28.61 49.35 11.87
CA VAL A 67 -28.57 48.40 10.75
C VAL A 67 -27.33 48.64 9.90
N ASP A 68 -26.99 49.91 9.62
CA ASP A 68 -25.81 50.30 8.85
C ASP A 68 -24.50 49.92 9.55
N LYS A 69 -24.42 50.09 10.87
CA LYS A 69 -23.26 49.67 11.69
C LYS A 69 -23.09 48.16 11.64
N ILE A 70 -24.15 47.39 11.82
CA ILE A 70 -24.10 45.92 11.79
C ILE A 70 -23.71 45.42 10.38
N GLU A 71 -24.28 45.99 9.32
CA GLU A 71 -23.91 45.67 7.93
C GLU A 71 -22.42 45.92 7.68
N SER A 72 -21.87 47.03 8.18
CA SER A 72 -20.43 47.35 8.10
C SER A 72 -19.58 46.34 8.87
N HIS A 73 -19.98 45.95 10.08
CA HIS A 73 -19.25 44.97 10.88
C HIS A 73 -19.27 43.56 10.26
N VAL A 74 -20.40 43.12 9.71
CA VAL A 74 -20.53 41.82 9.03
C VAL A 74 -19.69 41.80 7.74
N LYS A 75 -19.70 42.88 6.95
CA LYS A 75 -18.85 42.99 5.75
C LYS A 75 -17.35 43.03 6.06
N ARG A 76 -16.96 43.60 7.20
CA ARG A 76 -15.56 43.64 7.66
C ARG A 76 -15.11 42.32 8.28
N PHE A 77 -16.03 41.49 8.77
CA PHE A 77 -15.71 40.20 9.36
C PHE A 77 -15.28 39.22 8.25
N LYS A 78 -13.98 38.92 8.22
CA LYS A 78 -13.42 37.84 7.41
C LYS A 78 -13.11 36.68 8.36
N PRO A 79 -13.68 35.48 8.16
CA PRO A 79 -13.33 34.33 8.98
C PRO A 79 -11.85 34.01 8.83
N VAL A 80 -11.23 33.60 9.93
CA VAL A 80 -9.83 33.16 9.94
C VAL A 80 -9.70 31.94 9.04
N LYS A 81 -9.04 32.11 7.89
CA LYS A 81 -8.67 30.98 7.04
C LYS A 81 -7.55 30.22 7.73
N ILE A 82 -7.81 28.97 8.10
CA ILE A 82 -6.77 28.06 8.58
C ILE A 82 -5.85 27.78 7.39
N ASP A 83 -4.55 28.04 7.53
CA ASP A 83 -3.57 27.69 6.50
C ASP A 83 -3.27 26.18 6.55
N LEU A 84 -3.62 25.49 5.47
CA LEU A 84 -3.39 24.06 5.29
C LEU A 84 -2.13 23.77 4.46
N SER A 85 -1.35 24.80 4.09
CA SER A 85 -0.21 24.67 3.17
C SER A 85 0.86 23.70 3.66
N SER A 86 1.19 23.72 4.95
CA SER A 86 2.18 22.82 5.56
C SER A 86 1.73 21.35 5.51
N GLN A 87 0.44 21.12 5.78
CA GLN A 87 -0.16 19.79 5.79
C GLN A 87 -0.25 19.23 4.36
N MET A 88 -0.55 20.06 3.37
CA MET A 88 -0.53 19.66 1.96
C MET A 88 0.86 19.22 1.50
N LYS A 89 1.92 19.96 1.87
CA LYS A 89 3.30 19.56 1.56
C LYS A 89 3.67 18.19 2.16
N ILE A 90 3.19 17.91 3.37
CA ILE A 90 3.40 16.62 4.02
C ILE A 90 2.67 15.51 3.24
N ILE A 91 1.42 15.74 2.85
CA ILE A 91 0.63 14.79 2.05
C ILE A 91 1.31 14.50 0.70
N GLU A 92 1.79 15.52 0.01
CA GLU A 92 2.52 15.38 -1.25
C GLU A 92 3.81 14.54 -1.07
N ALA A 93 4.55 14.76 0.01
CA ALA A 93 5.73 13.95 0.33
C ALA A 93 5.38 12.48 0.64
N PHE A 94 4.28 12.24 1.35
CA PHE A 94 3.77 10.89 1.59
C PHE A 94 3.33 10.21 0.29
N GLU A 95 2.65 10.93 -0.60
CA GLU A 95 2.22 10.43 -1.91
C GLU A 95 3.42 10.06 -2.79
N ALA A 96 4.42 10.93 -2.86
CA ALA A 96 5.65 10.66 -3.61
C ALA A 96 6.37 9.40 -3.10
N LYS A 97 6.47 9.23 -1.78
CA LYS A 97 7.07 8.05 -1.16
C LYS A 97 6.24 6.78 -1.41
N ALA A 98 4.91 6.87 -1.30
CA ALA A 98 4.02 5.75 -1.56
C ALA A 98 4.10 5.30 -3.03
N ASN A 99 4.10 6.24 -3.98
CA ASN A 99 4.23 5.96 -5.41
C ASN A 99 5.57 5.30 -5.74
N LYS A 100 6.66 5.80 -5.15
CA LYS A 100 8.00 5.20 -5.33
C LYS A 100 8.03 3.76 -4.81
N ASN A 101 7.58 3.52 -3.59
CA ASN A 101 7.54 2.17 -3.00
C ASN A 101 6.64 1.21 -3.81
N ALA A 102 5.50 1.69 -4.29
CA ALA A 102 4.60 0.91 -5.13
C ALA A 102 5.25 0.53 -6.47
N ALA A 103 5.93 1.48 -7.13
CA ALA A 103 6.66 1.23 -8.37
C ALA A 103 7.81 0.23 -8.18
N GLU A 104 8.59 0.36 -7.11
CA GLU A 104 9.68 -0.57 -6.77
C GLU A 104 9.14 -1.98 -6.50
N THR A 105 8.06 -2.09 -5.73
CA THR A 105 7.43 -3.39 -5.43
C THR A 105 6.87 -4.02 -6.71
N ALA A 106 6.21 -3.24 -7.56
CA ALA A 106 5.68 -3.75 -8.83
C ALA A 106 6.80 -4.23 -9.76
N ALA A 107 7.92 -3.52 -9.83
CA ALA A 107 9.09 -3.92 -10.61
C ALA A 107 9.71 -5.22 -10.07
N LEU A 108 9.87 -5.34 -8.75
CA LEU A 108 10.37 -6.55 -8.09
C LEU A 108 9.44 -7.74 -8.36
N VAL A 109 8.13 -7.59 -8.12
CA VAL A 109 7.15 -8.66 -8.37
C VAL A 109 7.16 -9.11 -9.83
N LYS A 110 7.29 -8.17 -10.78
CA LYS A 110 7.40 -8.50 -12.21
C LYS A 110 8.68 -9.30 -12.51
N LYS A 111 9.81 -8.92 -11.90
CA LYS A 111 11.08 -9.64 -12.04
C LYS A 111 10.96 -11.06 -11.46
N GLU A 112 10.44 -11.20 -10.25
CA GLU A 112 10.22 -12.50 -9.61
C GLU A 112 9.29 -13.38 -10.44
N LEU A 113 8.15 -12.86 -10.91
CA LEU A 113 7.24 -13.61 -11.78
C LEU A 113 7.93 -14.08 -13.07
N SER A 114 8.77 -13.22 -13.68
CA SER A 114 9.52 -13.62 -14.88
C SER A 114 10.56 -14.70 -14.58
N SER A 115 11.19 -14.66 -13.39
CA SER A 115 12.12 -15.69 -12.94
C SER A 115 11.39 -17.01 -12.68
N LEU A 116 10.26 -16.96 -11.98
CA LEU A 116 9.42 -18.11 -11.69
C LEU A 116 8.90 -18.76 -12.98
N TYR A 117 8.51 -17.96 -13.97
CA TYR A 117 8.07 -18.47 -15.26
C TYR A 117 9.21 -19.19 -16.01
N LYS A 118 10.42 -18.63 -15.99
CA LYS A 118 11.60 -19.31 -16.55
C LYS A 118 11.89 -20.62 -15.84
N THR A 119 11.91 -20.62 -14.51
CA THR A 119 12.14 -21.85 -13.74
C THR A 119 11.05 -22.90 -14.00
N LEU A 120 9.79 -22.49 -14.20
CA LEU A 120 8.72 -23.41 -14.56
C LEU A 120 8.96 -24.00 -15.96
N GLN A 121 9.34 -23.17 -16.93
CA GLN A 121 9.68 -23.62 -18.27
C GLN A 121 10.89 -24.56 -18.28
N ASP A 122 11.88 -24.30 -17.43
CA ASP A 122 13.06 -25.17 -17.26
C ASP A 122 12.65 -26.51 -16.64
N ILE A 123 11.73 -26.52 -15.67
CA ILE A 123 11.17 -27.76 -15.08
C ILE A 123 10.37 -28.54 -16.13
N GLU A 124 9.54 -27.89 -16.93
CA GLU A 124 8.73 -28.55 -17.97
C GLU A 124 9.59 -29.17 -19.08
N LYS A 125 10.72 -28.55 -19.41
CA LYS A 125 11.65 -29.03 -20.44
C LYS A 125 12.76 -29.91 -19.88
N ALA A 126 12.86 -30.04 -18.56
CA ALA A 126 13.90 -30.83 -17.92
C ALA A 126 13.80 -32.30 -18.35
N ARG A 127 14.97 -32.93 -18.50
CA ARG A 127 15.05 -34.38 -18.73
C ARG A 127 14.53 -35.11 -17.49
N PRO A 128 13.90 -36.30 -17.65
CA PRO A 128 13.48 -37.12 -16.52
C PRO A 128 14.66 -37.42 -15.59
N VAL A 129 14.39 -37.48 -14.28
CA VAL A 129 15.42 -37.74 -13.26
C VAL A 129 16.09 -39.12 -13.43
N THR A 130 15.42 -40.05 -14.11
CA THR A 130 15.94 -41.40 -14.40
C THR A 130 17.10 -41.42 -15.41
N ASP A 131 17.17 -40.39 -16.27
CA ASP A 131 18.13 -40.31 -17.36
C ASP A 131 19.28 -39.34 -17.04
N LEU A 132 19.34 -38.88 -15.78
CA LEU A 132 20.33 -37.92 -15.30
C LEU A 132 21.65 -38.62 -14.99
N THR A 133 22.76 -38.11 -15.54
CA THR A 133 24.09 -38.64 -15.23
C THR A 133 24.74 -37.89 -14.07
N ILE A 134 25.69 -38.53 -13.39
CA ILE A 134 26.44 -37.91 -12.29
C ILE A 134 27.26 -36.71 -12.80
N ASP A 135 27.78 -36.77 -14.02
CA ASP A 135 28.56 -35.67 -14.60
C ASP A 135 27.68 -34.46 -14.94
N ASP A 136 26.42 -34.67 -15.39
CA ASP A 136 25.44 -33.58 -15.53
C ASP A 136 25.18 -32.87 -14.18
N VAL A 137 25.15 -33.61 -13.07
CA VAL A 137 24.94 -33.06 -11.72
C VAL A 137 26.16 -32.28 -11.24
N LYS A 138 27.37 -32.76 -11.52
CA LYS A 138 28.61 -32.04 -11.20
C LYS A 138 28.68 -30.72 -11.96
N ASP A 139 28.35 -30.73 -13.25
CA ASP A 139 28.36 -29.53 -14.10
C ASP A 139 27.31 -28.51 -13.65
N ALA A 140 26.12 -28.97 -13.26
CA ALA A 140 25.04 -28.10 -12.80
C ALA A 140 25.27 -27.55 -11.38
N THR A 141 25.96 -28.30 -10.51
CA THR A 141 26.15 -27.97 -9.09
C THR A 141 27.58 -28.26 -8.65
N ALA A 142 28.52 -27.37 -9.03
CA ALA A 142 29.93 -27.48 -8.65
C ALA A 142 30.17 -27.48 -7.12
N GLU A 143 29.21 -27.00 -6.32
CA GLU A 143 29.23 -27.09 -4.85
C GLU A 143 29.27 -28.54 -4.36
N VAL A 144 28.65 -29.48 -5.09
CA VAL A 144 28.65 -30.91 -4.73
C VAL A 144 30.07 -31.48 -4.76
N GLU A 145 30.88 -31.11 -5.75
CA GLU A 145 32.27 -31.57 -5.85
C GLU A 145 33.13 -31.02 -4.70
N GLN A 146 32.90 -29.75 -4.32
CA GLN A 146 33.60 -29.14 -3.19
C GLN A 146 33.26 -29.85 -1.87
N ILE A 147 31.98 -30.10 -1.62
CA ILE A 147 31.52 -30.81 -0.42
C ILE A 147 32.09 -32.23 -0.37
N VAL A 148 32.08 -32.95 -1.50
CA VAL A 148 32.65 -34.31 -1.58
C VAL A 148 34.15 -34.29 -1.36
N SER A 149 34.88 -33.33 -1.94
CA SER A 149 36.33 -33.18 -1.72
C SER A 149 36.65 -32.89 -0.24
N ASP A 150 35.87 -32.05 0.42
CA ASP A 150 36.03 -31.75 1.84
C ASP A 150 35.70 -32.96 2.72
N MET A 151 34.69 -33.73 2.35
CA MET A 151 34.30 -34.97 3.02
C MET A 151 35.42 -36.02 2.95
N VAL A 152 36.04 -36.18 1.77
CA VAL A 152 37.19 -37.07 1.57
C VAL A 152 38.41 -36.57 2.36
N ARG A 153 38.68 -35.26 2.35
CA ARG A 153 39.80 -34.65 3.09
C ARG A 153 39.66 -34.80 4.60
N THR A 154 38.44 -34.68 5.12
CA THR A 154 38.14 -34.85 6.55
C THR A 154 38.02 -36.31 6.97
N GLY A 155 37.99 -37.25 6.01
CA GLY A 155 37.89 -38.70 6.26
C GLY A 155 36.51 -39.14 6.78
N ASN A 156 35.50 -38.26 6.74
CA ASN A 156 34.15 -38.56 7.21
C ASN A 156 33.26 -38.99 6.05
N TYR A 157 33.21 -40.28 5.73
CA TYR A 157 32.38 -40.83 4.65
C TYR A 157 30.90 -41.03 5.03
N HIS A 158 30.50 -40.58 6.23
CA HIS A 158 29.12 -40.69 6.70
C HIS A 158 28.30 -39.49 6.23
N ILE A 159 27.25 -39.75 5.44
CA ILE A 159 26.32 -38.73 4.97
C ILE A 159 25.18 -38.57 5.99
N PRO A 160 25.08 -37.42 6.69
CA PRO A 160 24.05 -37.21 7.71
C PRO A 160 22.64 -37.26 7.08
N GLY A 161 21.73 -38.00 7.70
CA GLY A 161 20.33 -38.11 7.28
C GLY A 161 20.06 -39.01 6.06
N TYR A 162 21.09 -39.54 5.39
CA TYR A 162 20.91 -40.43 4.23
C TYR A 162 20.23 -41.74 4.64
N LYS A 163 20.71 -42.36 5.72
CA LYS A 163 20.18 -43.65 6.22
C LYS A 163 18.72 -43.58 6.65
N GLU A 164 18.28 -42.43 7.18
CA GLU A 164 16.89 -42.24 7.62
C GLU A 164 15.89 -42.12 6.45
N LYS A 165 16.36 -41.62 5.30
CA LYS A 165 15.51 -41.37 4.12
C LYS A 165 15.57 -42.47 3.08
N PHE A 166 16.74 -43.07 2.88
CA PHE A 166 17.00 -44.02 1.80
C PHE A 166 17.31 -45.44 2.30
N GLY A 167 17.45 -45.63 3.61
CA GLY A 167 17.83 -46.92 4.19
C GLY A 167 19.29 -47.26 3.97
N ASP A 168 19.67 -48.45 4.42
CA ASP A 168 21.00 -49.03 4.23
C ASP A 168 20.81 -50.34 3.45
N LEU A 169 21.43 -50.45 2.28
CA LEU A 169 21.34 -51.65 1.44
C LEU A 169 22.40 -52.70 1.81
N SER A 170 23.07 -52.50 2.95
CA SER A 170 24.06 -53.43 3.49
C SER A 170 23.37 -54.71 3.97
N ILE A 171 23.85 -55.87 3.51
CA ILE A 171 23.27 -57.19 3.78
C ILE A 171 23.63 -57.71 5.20
N MET A 172 24.25 -56.88 6.05
CA MET A 172 24.71 -57.24 7.39
C MET A 172 24.23 -56.25 8.44
#